data_AF-A0A7W4H001-F1
#
_entry.id   AF-A0A7W4H001-F1
#
_cell.length_a   1.000
_cell.length_b   1.000
_cell.length_c   1.000
_cell.angle_alpha   90.00
_cell.angle_beta   90.00
_cell.angle_gamma   90.00
#
_symmetry.space_group_name_H-M   'P 1'
#
loop_
_entity.id
_entity.type
_entity.pdbx_description
1 polymer ?
#
loop_
_entity_poly.entity_id
_entity_poly.type
_entity_poly.pdbx_seq_one_letter_code
_entity_poly.pdbx_strand_id
1 'polypeptide(L)'
;MAVRDPDFSETRMWRGPVWVNTNWLVAQGLRRQGLIDKAERLERATLELVAAQGPNEYFRPDTGVKPPRATTVFGWSAALTVDLAVAHS
;
A
#
# COMPACT_ATOMS: atom_id res chain seq x y z
N MET A 1 -7.40 16.21 -6.97
CA MET A 1 -6.81 14.86 -6.86
C MET A 1 -5.33 15.02 -6.56
N ALA A 2 -4.76 14.26 -5.62
CA ALA A 2 -3.38 14.43 -5.13
C ALA A 2 -2.30 14.50 -6.22
N VAL A 3 -2.50 13.80 -7.34
CA VAL A 3 -1.60 13.80 -8.52
C VAL A 3 -1.48 15.17 -9.20
N ARG A 4 -2.41 16.10 -8.94
CA ARG A 4 -2.38 17.47 -9.49
C ARG A 4 -1.73 18.48 -8.54
N ASP A 5 -1.27 18.04 -7.37
CA ASP A 5 -0.53 18.88 -6.45
C ASP A 5 0.87 19.17 -7.04
N PRO A 6 1.33 20.44 -7.10
CA PRO A 6 2.66 20.77 -7.63
C PRO A 6 3.80 20.07 -6.87
N ASP A 7 3.57 19.67 -5.63
CA ASP A 7 4.53 18.99 -4.80
C ASP A 7 4.46 17.45 -4.87
N PHE A 8 3.54 16.91 -5.67
CA PHE A 8 3.41 15.47 -5.90
C PHE A 8 4.69 14.88 -6.52
N SER A 9 4.96 13.63 -6.20
CA SER A 9 6.02 12.86 -6.81
C SER A 9 5.81 11.37 -6.58
N GLU A 10 5.95 10.59 -7.63
CA GLU A 10 5.74 9.14 -7.62
C GLU A 10 6.82 8.38 -6.84
N THR A 11 7.95 9.03 -6.53
CA THR A 11 9.13 8.37 -5.96
C THR A 11 9.62 9.00 -4.66
N ARG A 12 9.10 10.16 -4.26
CA ARG A 12 9.53 10.88 -3.04
C ARG A 12 8.67 10.49 -1.85
N MET A 13 9.08 9.48 -1.10
CA MET A 13 8.60 9.14 0.25
C MET A 13 7.09 9.37 0.48
N TRP A 14 6.70 10.37 1.26
CA TRP A 14 5.29 10.65 1.62
C TRP A 14 4.59 11.64 0.67
N ARG A 15 5.21 12.01 -0.43
CA ARG A 15 4.70 13.02 -1.39
C ARG A 15 3.98 12.41 -2.60
N GLY A 16 3.44 11.20 -2.48
CA GLY A 16 2.73 10.55 -3.59
C GLY A 16 2.79 9.02 -3.62
N PRO A 17 3.88 8.35 -3.23
CA PRO A 17 3.96 6.90 -3.20
C PRO A 17 2.87 6.22 -2.37
N VAL A 18 2.58 4.97 -2.71
CA VAL A 18 1.68 4.08 -1.97
C VAL A 18 2.44 3.41 -0.84
N TRP A 19 1.83 3.33 0.33
CA TRP A 19 2.41 2.72 1.54
C TRP A 19 1.49 1.62 2.08
N VAL A 20 2.08 0.45 2.40
CA VAL A 20 1.33 -0.72 2.90
C VAL A 20 0.61 -0.41 4.22
N ASN A 21 1.29 0.25 5.16
CA ASN A 21 0.73 0.60 6.47
C ASN A 21 -0.46 1.57 6.35
N THR A 22 -0.38 2.55 5.45
CA THR A 22 -1.49 3.47 5.20
C THR A 22 -2.68 2.75 4.58
N ASN A 23 -2.45 1.90 3.57
CA ASN A 23 -3.53 1.09 2.99
C ASN A 23 -4.18 0.19 4.03
N TRP A 24 -3.38 -0.46 4.88
CA TRP A 24 -3.87 -1.28 5.97
C TRP A 24 -4.74 -0.47 6.94
N LEU A 25 -4.27 0.68 7.44
CA LEU A 25 -5.03 1.54 8.34
C LEU A 25 -6.35 2.02 7.74
N VAL A 26 -6.33 2.41 6.45
CA VAL A 26 -7.54 2.84 5.73
C VAL A 26 -8.51 1.68 5.56
N ALA A 27 -8.03 0.48 5.21
CA ALA A 27 -8.86 -0.71 5.11
C ALA A 27 -9.55 -1.03 6.45
N GLN A 28 -8.82 -0.99 7.57
CA GLN A 28 -9.40 -1.19 8.90
C GLN A 28 -10.49 -0.15 9.21
N GLY A 29 -10.26 1.11 8.85
CA GLY A 29 -11.26 2.17 8.96
C GLY A 29 -12.52 1.89 8.13
N LEU A 30 -12.34 1.46 6.87
CA LEU A 30 -13.43 1.09 5.98
C LEU A 30 -14.25 -0.09 6.54
N ARG A 31 -13.59 -1.14 7.05
CA ARG A 31 -14.29 -2.28 7.67
C ARG A 31 -15.13 -1.84 8.87
N ARG A 32 -14.57 -1.02 9.76
CA ARG A 32 -15.28 -0.50 10.95
C ARG A 32 -16.50 0.34 10.60
N GLN A 33 -16.52 0.96 9.42
CA GLN A 33 -17.65 1.74 8.90
C GLN A 33 -18.65 0.88 8.10
N GLY A 34 -18.48 -0.44 8.05
CA GLY A 34 -19.34 -1.34 7.27
C GLY A 34 -19.11 -1.27 5.75
N LEU A 35 -18.06 -0.58 5.29
CA LEU A 35 -17.71 -0.45 3.88
C LEU A 35 -16.84 -1.63 3.42
N ILE A 36 -17.36 -2.85 3.58
CA ILE A 36 -16.61 -4.11 3.44
C ILE A 36 -15.99 -4.26 2.05
N ASP A 37 -16.77 -4.07 0.97
CA ASP A 37 -16.27 -4.22 -0.40
C ASP A 37 -15.08 -3.29 -0.72
N LYS A 38 -15.10 -2.07 -0.16
CA LYS A 38 -14.02 -1.09 -0.35
C LYS A 38 -12.77 -1.49 0.42
N ALA A 39 -12.94 -1.98 1.65
CA ALA A 39 -11.84 -2.49 2.45
C ALA A 39 -11.15 -3.66 1.74
N GLU A 40 -11.93 -4.66 1.35
CA GLU A 40 -11.39 -5.86 0.70
C GLU A 40 -10.72 -5.54 -0.64
N ARG A 41 -11.27 -4.61 -1.42
CA ARG A 41 -10.63 -4.18 -2.67
C ARG A 41 -9.26 -3.55 -2.40
N LEU A 42 -9.14 -2.72 -1.35
CA LEU A 42 -7.88 -2.08 -0.99
C LEU A 42 -6.86 -3.11 -0.46
N GLU A 43 -7.30 -4.05 0.36
CA GLU A 43 -6.46 -5.12 0.92
C GLU A 43 -5.94 -6.04 -0.20
N ARG A 44 -6.82 -6.52 -1.09
CA ARG A 44 -6.42 -7.34 -2.25
C ARG A 44 -5.44 -6.61 -3.16
N ALA A 45 -5.72 -5.36 -3.52
CA ALA A 45 -4.79 -4.56 -4.33
C ALA A 45 -3.42 -4.38 -3.64
N THR A 46 -3.39 -4.28 -2.31
CA THR A 46 -2.15 -4.20 -1.54
C THR A 46 -1.39 -5.53 -1.54
N LEU A 47 -2.09 -6.65 -1.40
CA LEU A 47 -1.49 -7.99 -1.49
C LEU A 47 -0.92 -8.26 -2.88
N GLU A 48 -1.65 -7.92 -3.95
CA GLU A 48 -1.19 -8.05 -5.33
C GLU A 48 0.07 -7.22 -5.59
N LEU A 49 0.11 -6.00 -5.09
CA LEU A 49 1.26 -5.10 -5.21
C LEU A 49 2.51 -5.70 -4.55
N VAL A 50 2.37 -6.19 -3.32
CA VAL A 50 3.47 -6.82 -2.58
C VAL A 50 3.88 -8.15 -3.20
N ALA A 51 2.94 -8.96 -3.70
CA ALA A 51 3.23 -10.21 -4.40
C ALA A 51 4.06 -9.98 -5.67
N ALA A 52 3.82 -8.87 -6.39
CA ALA A 52 4.53 -8.56 -7.63
C ALA A 52 5.93 -7.95 -7.43
N GLN A 53 6.17 -7.23 -6.33
CA GLN A 53 7.38 -6.40 -6.15
C GLN A 53 8.17 -6.70 -4.87
N GLY A 54 7.64 -7.58 -4.01
CA GLY A 54 8.13 -7.80 -2.66
C GLY A 54 7.69 -6.71 -1.67
N PRO A 55 7.84 -6.95 -0.36
CA PRO A 55 7.44 -6.02 0.68
C PRO A 55 8.44 -4.86 0.79
N ASN A 56 8.25 -3.83 -0.03
CA ASN A 56 9.07 -2.63 -0.03
C ASN A 56 8.50 -1.55 0.89
N GLU A 57 9.31 -0.55 1.21
CA GLU A 57 8.94 0.58 2.07
C GLU A 57 7.75 1.37 1.49
N TYR A 58 7.80 1.70 0.20
CA TYR A 58 6.73 2.36 -0.56
C TYR A 58 6.84 2.02 -2.05
N PHE A 59 5.75 2.27 -2.80
CA PHE A 59 5.60 1.89 -4.20
C PHE A 59 5.18 3.08 -5.05
N ARG A 60 5.57 3.09 -6.34
CA ARG A 60 5.07 4.08 -7.28
C ARG A 60 3.53 3.95 -7.43
N PRO A 61 2.77 5.05 -7.39
CA PRO A 61 1.31 4.99 -7.45
C PRO A 61 0.77 4.69 -8.86
N ASP A 62 1.56 4.90 -9.91
CA ASP A 62 1.16 4.74 -11.31
C ASP A 62 1.49 3.35 -11.88
N THR A 63 2.66 2.80 -11.50
CA THR A 63 3.14 1.52 -12.02
C THR A 63 3.22 0.42 -10.96
N GLY A 64 3.09 0.75 -9.68
CA GLY A 64 3.27 -0.17 -8.57
C GLY A 64 4.72 -0.60 -8.33
N VAL A 65 5.68 -0.23 -9.18
CA VAL A 65 7.07 -0.69 -9.03
C VAL A 65 7.77 0.00 -7.85
N LYS A 66 8.76 -0.69 -7.27
CA LYS A 66 9.59 -0.14 -6.21
C LYS A 66 10.40 1.09 -6.69
N PRO A 67 10.29 2.27 -6.05
CA PRO A 67 11.21 3.36 -6.30
C PRO A 67 12.67 2.99 -5.96
N PRO A 68 13.68 3.54 -6.66
CA PRO A 68 15.08 3.20 -6.40
C PRO A 68 15.53 3.41 -4.96
N ARG A 69 15.03 4.47 -4.30
CA ARG A 69 15.37 4.84 -2.92
C ARG A 69 14.53 4.14 -1.84
N ALA A 70 13.52 3.37 -2.22
CA ALA A 70 12.72 2.62 -1.25
C ALA A 70 13.49 1.39 -0.77
N THR A 71 13.49 1.19 0.54
CA THR A 71 14.10 0.04 1.19
C THR A 71 13.36 -1.25 0.82
N THR A 72 14.10 -2.33 0.53
CA THR A 72 13.54 -3.66 0.27
C THR A 72 13.38 -4.46 1.56
N VAL A 73 12.48 -5.45 1.56
CA VAL A 73 12.21 -6.31 2.74
C VAL A 73 11.92 -5.46 3.99
N PHE A 74 11.03 -4.48 3.82
CA PHE A 74 10.73 -3.51 4.86
C PHE A 74 9.84 -4.15 5.94
N GLY A 75 10.24 -4.01 7.21
CA GLY A 75 9.69 -4.77 8.33
C GLY A 75 8.17 -4.67 8.46
N TRP A 76 7.60 -3.45 8.48
CA TRP A 76 6.14 -3.32 8.56
C TRP A 76 5.43 -3.82 7.31
N SER A 77 6.07 -3.73 6.14
CA SER A 77 5.41 -4.09 4.89
C SER A 77 5.27 -5.60 4.85
N ALA A 78 6.32 -6.32 5.25
CA ALA A 78 6.29 -7.76 5.43
C ALA A 78 5.25 -8.17 6.49
N ALA A 79 5.30 -7.58 7.68
CA ALA A 79 4.41 -7.95 8.79
C ALA A 79 2.92 -7.74 8.43
N LEU A 80 2.57 -6.59 7.86
CA LEU A 80 1.19 -6.28 7.50
C LEU A 80 0.71 -7.07 6.27
N THR A 81 1.62 -7.45 5.37
CA THR A 81 1.25 -8.34 4.26
C THR A 81 0.85 -9.72 4.78
N VAL A 82 1.57 -10.25 5.78
CA VAL A 82 1.20 -11.53 6.43
C VAL A 82 -0.16 -11.41 7.11
N ASP A 83 -0.39 -10.34 7.86
CA ASP A 83 -1.69 -10.09 8.51
C ASP A 83 -2.85 -10.08 7.50
N LEU A 84 -2.70 -9.34 6.39
CA LEU A 84 -3.70 -9.31 5.33
C LEU A 84 -3.87 -10.68 4.65
N ALA A 85 -2.78 -11.39 4.36
CA ALA A 85 -2.85 -12.68 3.69
C ALA A 85 -3.60 -13.72 4.53
N VAL A 86 -3.38 -13.73 5.85
CA VAL A 86 -4.11 -14.59 6.79
C VAL A 86 -5.60 -14.23 6.84
N ALA A 87 -5.94 -12.94 6.79
CA ALA A 87 -7.33 -12.48 6.79
C ALA A 87 -8.12 -12.81 5.51
N HIS A 88 -7.42 -13.12 4.40
CA HIS A 88 -7.99 -13.49 3.11
C HIS A 88 -7.82 -14.97 2.73
N SER A 89 -7.36 -15.81 3.68
CA SER A 89 -7.20 -17.25 3.50
C SER A 89 -8.50 -18.03 3.74
#